data_AF-A0A179D1T4-F1
#
_entry.id   AF-A0A179D1T4-F1
#
_cell.length_a   1.000
_cell.length_b   1.000
_cell.length_c   1.000
_cell.angle_alpha   90.00
_cell.angle_beta   90.00
_cell.angle_gamma   90.00
#
_symmetry.space_group_name_H-M   'P 1'
#
loop_
_entity.id
_entity.type
_entity.pdbx_description
1 polymer ?
#
loop_
_entity_poly.entity_id
_entity_poly.type
_entity_poly.pdbx_seq_one_letter_code
_entity_poly.pdbx_strand_id
1 'polypeptide(L)'
;MIWLPLNTFYIYFEAEEPEALPARLFSTFRGAFGRALKRLSCVARKYKTCLECPLCLDCAYGYLFETPRPPEAERLRKYPYIGHPFAFAPPFPYEKKNPLQVRTTLVGRALRFFPHVVLAFEALAKTGLGRRRVRLRLISVKEKDTGRMLYGEGKIWNPEPFPPPRENPSVENLAIKFLTPTSLRFSRRIVRPEDLEFHILIRNLLRRVSMLSYFHAGTPLEVDFRGLIARAERIKTVSRKLSWVRFKRRSARTGETHPLEGFVGEVEFTGDFGPFAELLHLGTYVQVGRHTSFGFGCYGIRQ
;
A
#
# COMPACT_ATOMS: atom_id res chain seq x y z
N MET A 1 -1.88 20.98 -7.46
CA MET A 1 -0.87 19.90 -7.46
C MET A 1 -1.38 18.76 -6.60
N ILE A 2 -1.45 17.55 -7.15
CA ILE A 2 -1.88 16.32 -6.49
C ILE A 2 -0.61 15.56 -6.06
N TRP A 3 -0.06 15.92 -4.90
CA TRP A 3 1.09 15.22 -4.33
C TRP A 3 0.94 15.02 -2.83
N LEU A 4 1.56 13.97 -2.30
CA LEU A 4 1.58 13.66 -0.88
C LEU A 4 3.03 13.55 -0.41
N PRO A 5 3.34 14.03 0.81
CA PRO A 5 4.60 13.68 1.45
C PRO A 5 4.64 12.15 1.60
N LEU A 6 5.55 11.47 0.91
CA LEU A 6 5.70 10.02 0.98
C LEU A 6 7.12 9.62 0.66
N ASN A 7 7.49 8.41 1.06
CA ASN A 7 8.70 7.75 0.57
C ASN A 7 8.40 6.27 0.35
N THR A 8 9.04 5.69 -0.66
CA THR A 8 8.96 4.27 -0.99
C THR A 8 10.35 3.68 -0.99
N PHE A 9 10.48 2.51 -0.38
CA PHE A 9 11.74 1.79 -0.23
C PHE A 9 11.58 0.30 -0.46
N TYR A 10 12.66 -0.33 -0.90
CA TYR A 10 12.80 -1.77 -0.99
C TYR A 10 13.48 -2.31 0.25
N ILE A 11 12.88 -3.33 0.83
CA ILE A 11 13.37 -4.05 2.00
C ILE A 11 13.89 -5.39 1.51
N TYR A 12 15.14 -5.70 1.85
CA TYR A 12 15.82 -6.92 1.42
C TYR A 12 16.02 -7.85 2.60
N PHE A 13 15.46 -9.05 2.52
CA PHE A 13 15.61 -10.11 3.49
C PHE A 13 16.35 -11.29 2.87
N GLU A 14 17.33 -11.82 3.58
CA GLU A 14 17.86 -13.15 3.29
C GLU A 14 17.03 -14.17 4.04
N ALA A 15 16.57 -15.22 3.37
CA ALA A 15 15.91 -16.34 4.01
C ALA A 15 16.89 -17.49 4.25
N GLU A 16 16.82 -18.11 5.43
CA GLU A 16 17.59 -19.32 5.75
C GLU A 16 17.12 -20.52 4.92
N GLU A 17 15.80 -20.65 4.73
CA GLU A 17 15.17 -21.70 3.92
C GLU A 17 14.14 -21.09 2.93
N PRO A 18 14.59 -20.46 1.82
CA PRO A 18 13.68 -19.76 0.91
C PRO A 18 12.59 -20.68 0.33
N GLU A 19 12.88 -21.96 0.10
CA GLU A 19 11.93 -22.96 -0.40
C GLU A 19 10.79 -23.22 0.59
N ALA A 20 11.03 -23.04 1.89
CA ALA A 20 10.03 -23.21 2.95
C ALA A 20 9.12 -21.99 3.12
N LEU A 21 9.42 -20.86 2.46
CA LEU A 21 8.59 -19.66 2.53
C LEU A 21 7.19 -19.89 1.97
N PRO A 22 6.18 -19.18 2.49
CA PRO A 22 4.83 -19.22 1.94
C PRO A 22 4.82 -18.89 0.44
N ALA A 23 4.10 -19.68 -0.35
CA ALA A 23 3.89 -19.39 -1.77
C ALA A 23 3.25 -18.02 -2.05
N ARG A 24 2.62 -17.41 -1.03
CA ARG A 24 2.02 -16.08 -1.09
C ARG A 24 2.32 -15.29 0.17
N LEU A 25 2.89 -14.11 0.01
CA LEU A 25 3.37 -13.32 1.14
C LEU A 25 2.30 -12.41 1.76
N PHE A 26 1.33 -11.92 0.99
CA PHE A 26 0.32 -10.91 1.37
C PHE A 26 -0.09 -10.88 2.86
N SER A 27 -1.04 -11.73 3.25
CA SER A 27 -1.59 -11.76 4.62
C SER A 27 -0.57 -12.18 5.66
N THR A 28 0.33 -13.09 5.30
CA THR A 28 1.37 -13.60 6.19
C THR A 28 2.35 -12.50 6.59
N PHE A 29 2.83 -11.73 5.62
CA PHE A 29 3.77 -10.63 5.78
C PHE A 29 3.14 -9.49 6.57
N ARG A 30 1.96 -9.01 6.16
CA ARG A 30 1.21 -7.96 6.89
C ARG A 30 0.93 -8.38 8.33
N GLY A 31 0.54 -9.63 8.56
CA GLY A 31 0.26 -10.16 9.89
C GLY A 31 1.51 -10.28 10.76
N ALA A 32 2.63 -10.73 10.20
CA ALA A 32 3.90 -10.82 10.92
C ALA A 32 4.43 -9.44 11.28
N PHE A 33 4.35 -8.47 10.36
CA PHE A 33 4.73 -7.08 10.59
C PHE A 33 3.91 -6.46 11.72
N GLY A 34 2.58 -6.59 11.68
CA GLY A 34 1.70 -6.06 12.73
C GLY A 34 2.00 -6.63 14.11
N ARG A 35 2.27 -7.94 14.22
CA ARG A 35 2.63 -8.56 15.50
C ARG A 35 3.98 -8.05 16.03
N ALA A 36 4.98 -7.93 15.15
CA ALA A 36 6.29 -7.40 15.51
C ALA A 36 6.18 -5.95 15.98
N LEU A 37 5.51 -5.10 15.20
CA LEU A 37 5.29 -3.68 15.55
C LEU A 37 4.50 -3.54 16.86
N LYS A 38 3.46 -4.34 17.08
CA LYS A 38 2.70 -4.34 18.35
C LYS A 38 3.61 -4.67 19.53
N ARG A 39 4.42 -5.73 19.41
CA ARG A 39 5.31 -6.18 20.48
C ARG A 39 6.33 -5.11 20.86
N LEU A 40 6.86 -4.40 19.87
CA LEU A 40 7.84 -3.34 20.06
C LEU A 40 7.24 -2.04 20.61
N SER A 41 6.07 -1.62 20.11
CA SER A 41 5.56 -0.26 20.37
C SER A 41 4.47 -0.20 21.45
N CYS A 42 3.74 -1.28 21.71
CA CYS A 42 2.58 -1.24 22.61
C CYS A 42 3.00 -1.40 24.08
N VAL A 43 3.05 -0.26 24.78
CA VAL A 43 3.25 -0.18 26.25
C VAL A 43 1.93 -0.29 27.03
N ALA A 44 0.81 0.15 26.45
CA ALA A 44 -0.49 0.20 27.11
C ALA A 44 -1.28 -1.11 26.95
N ARG A 45 -0.66 -2.25 27.30
CA ARG A 45 -1.22 -3.60 27.07
C ARG A 45 -2.47 -3.92 27.89
N LYS A 46 -2.82 -3.07 28.85
CA LYS A 46 -4.05 -3.18 29.66
C LYS A 46 -5.33 -2.91 28.86
N TYR A 47 -5.26 -2.11 27.79
CA TYR A 47 -6.44 -1.81 26.97
C TYR A 47 -6.72 -2.95 26.00
N LYS A 48 -7.99 -3.33 25.86
CA LYS A 48 -8.42 -4.42 24.96
C LYS A 48 -8.26 -4.02 23.50
N THR A 49 -8.52 -2.75 23.18
CA THR A 49 -8.43 -2.22 21.82
C THR A 49 -7.59 -0.95 21.76
N CYS A 50 -7.06 -0.63 20.57
CA CYS A 50 -6.42 0.67 20.37
C CYS A 50 -7.42 1.82 20.38
N LEU A 51 -8.71 1.61 20.10
CA LEU A 51 -9.71 2.68 20.17
C LEU A 51 -9.87 3.26 21.58
N GLU A 52 -9.72 2.42 22.61
CA GLU A 52 -9.81 2.82 24.02
C GLU A 52 -8.48 3.38 24.57
N CYS A 53 -7.40 3.26 23.80
CA CYS A 53 -6.07 3.60 24.28
C CYS A 53 -5.77 5.09 24.03
N PRO A 54 -5.37 5.86 25.06
CA PRO A 54 -5.07 7.30 24.91
C PRO A 54 -3.84 7.55 24.03
N LEU A 55 -2.99 6.55 23.81
CA LEU A 55 -1.78 6.65 22.99
C LEU A 55 -2.02 6.26 21.52
N CYS A 56 -3.25 5.94 21.11
CA CYS A 56 -3.47 5.25 19.84
C CYS A 56 -3.15 6.07 18.59
N LEU A 57 -3.24 7.39 18.67
CA LEU A 57 -2.90 8.30 17.58
C LEU A 57 -1.39 8.60 17.48
N ASP A 58 -0.64 8.34 18.57
CA ASP A 58 0.78 8.69 18.68
C ASP A 58 1.71 7.48 18.76
N CYS A 59 1.22 6.33 19.19
CA CYS A 59 1.95 5.07 19.20
C CYS A 59 2.10 4.53 17.77
N ALA A 60 3.29 4.06 17.40
CA ALA A 60 3.56 3.53 16.06
C ALA A 60 2.60 2.40 15.65
N TYR A 61 2.29 1.46 16.55
CA TYR A 61 1.32 0.39 16.25
C TYR A 61 -0.10 0.91 16.06
N GLY A 62 -0.55 1.78 16.98
CA GLY A 62 -1.89 2.36 16.93
C GLY A 62 -2.10 3.18 15.66
N TYR A 63 -1.17 4.10 15.37
CA TYR A 63 -1.25 4.99 14.22
C TYR A 63 -1.08 4.25 12.88
N LEU A 64 -0.03 3.43 12.74
CA LEU A 64 0.27 2.77 11.46
C LEU A 64 -0.69 1.62 11.16
N PHE A 65 -0.98 0.74 12.13
CA PHE A 65 -1.51 -0.59 11.85
C PHE A 65 -2.98 -0.80 12.24
N GLU A 66 -3.44 -0.15 13.30
CA GLU A 66 -4.87 -0.10 13.64
C GLU A 66 -5.54 1.10 12.95
N THR A 67 -4.85 2.25 12.96
CA THR A 67 -5.25 3.53 12.34
C THR A 67 -6.68 3.95 12.71
N PRO A 68 -6.96 4.18 14.01
CA PRO A 68 -8.26 4.65 14.46
C PRO A 68 -8.55 6.04 13.87
N ARG A 69 -9.84 6.34 13.64
CA ARG A 69 -10.28 7.67 13.21
C ARG A 69 -10.07 8.66 14.37
N PRO A 70 -9.41 9.81 14.15
CA PRO A 70 -9.36 10.87 15.15
C PRO A 70 -10.78 11.36 15.51
N PRO A 71 -11.14 11.53 16.79
CA PRO A 71 -12.48 11.94 17.20
C PRO A 71 -13.00 13.20 16.50
N GLU A 72 -12.14 14.20 16.37
CA GLU A 72 -12.37 15.53 15.79
C GLU A 72 -12.50 15.55 14.26
N ALA A 73 -12.18 14.45 13.57
CA ALA A 73 -12.19 14.43 12.12
C ALA A 73 -13.60 14.63 11.52
N GLU A 74 -13.74 15.53 10.56
CA GLU A 74 -15.03 15.82 9.95
C GLU A 74 -15.42 14.82 8.86
N ARG A 75 -14.44 14.14 8.26
CA ARG A 75 -14.63 13.15 7.20
C ARG A 75 -14.71 11.73 7.76
N LEU A 76 -15.40 10.84 7.02
CA LEU A 76 -15.55 9.41 7.35
C LEU A 76 -16.11 9.13 8.76
N ARG A 77 -16.96 10.01 9.31
CA ARG A 77 -17.53 9.91 10.67
C ARG A 77 -18.20 8.57 11.01
N LYS A 78 -18.71 7.85 10.00
CA LYS A 78 -19.37 6.54 10.14
C LYS A 78 -18.40 5.37 10.32
N TYR A 79 -17.08 5.59 10.20
CA TYR A 79 -16.07 4.54 10.26
C TYR A 79 -15.13 4.73 11.46
N PRO A 80 -14.98 3.72 12.33
CA PRO A 80 -14.08 3.82 13.49
C PRO A 80 -12.60 3.75 13.13
N TYR A 81 -12.28 3.23 11.94
CA TYR A 81 -10.92 3.11 11.41
C TYR A 81 -10.85 3.71 10.01
N ILE A 82 -9.69 4.22 9.66
CA ILE A 82 -9.42 4.83 8.35
C ILE A 82 -8.37 4.02 7.58
N GLY A 83 -8.05 4.43 6.35
CA GLY A 83 -7.07 3.73 5.54
C GLY A 83 -5.66 3.88 6.12
N HIS A 84 -4.90 2.79 6.19
CA HIS A 84 -3.54 2.82 6.73
C HIS A 84 -2.62 3.74 5.89
N PRO A 85 -1.71 4.50 6.54
CA PRO A 85 -0.75 5.38 5.88
C PRO A 85 0.48 4.63 5.35
N PHE A 86 0.33 3.34 5.07
CA PHE A 86 1.37 2.51 4.47
C PHE A 86 0.79 1.56 3.42
N ALA A 87 1.65 1.10 2.52
CA ALA A 87 1.33 0.06 1.57
C ALA A 87 2.51 -0.89 1.42
N PHE A 88 2.22 -2.17 1.28
CA PHE A 88 3.20 -3.17 0.87
C PHE A 88 2.95 -3.54 -0.58
N ALA A 89 4.01 -3.89 -1.31
CA ALA A 89 3.93 -4.63 -2.56
C ALA A 89 4.97 -5.77 -2.53
N PRO A 90 4.63 -6.93 -1.95
CA PRO A 90 5.46 -8.12 -2.08
C PRO A 90 5.46 -8.59 -3.54
N PRO A 91 6.46 -9.37 -3.97
CA PRO A 91 6.53 -9.94 -5.31
C PRO A 91 5.30 -10.80 -5.61
N PHE A 92 4.78 -10.68 -6.83
CA PHE A 92 3.65 -11.45 -7.32
C PHE A 92 3.76 -11.68 -8.83
N PRO A 93 3.70 -12.94 -9.32
CA PRO A 93 3.76 -14.18 -8.54
C PRO A 93 5.07 -14.25 -7.72
N TYR A 94 5.03 -14.92 -6.57
CA TYR A 94 6.21 -15.05 -5.73
C TYR A 94 6.99 -16.32 -6.09
N GLU A 95 8.15 -16.15 -6.68
CA GLU A 95 9.04 -17.22 -7.14
C GLU A 95 10.08 -17.65 -6.09
N LYS A 96 9.87 -17.30 -4.82
CA LYS A 96 10.80 -17.64 -3.71
C LYS A 96 12.25 -17.16 -3.91
N LYS A 97 12.46 -16.09 -4.69
CA LYS A 97 13.77 -15.45 -4.84
C LYS A 97 14.36 -15.06 -3.48
N ASN A 98 15.67 -15.26 -3.36
CA ASN A 98 16.50 -14.90 -2.22
C ASN A 98 17.67 -14.03 -2.72
N PRO A 99 17.85 -12.78 -2.25
CA PRO A 99 17.08 -12.13 -1.21
C PRO A 99 15.62 -11.86 -1.59
N LEU A 100 14.72 -12.04 -0.62
CA LEU A 100 13.33 -11.60 -0.69
C LEU A 100 13.31 -10.07 -0.64
N GLN A 101 12.83 -9.46 -1.72
CA GLN A 101 12.61 -8.02 -1.81
C GLN A 101 11.13 -7.71 -1.58
N VAL A 102 10.81 -6.74 -0.71
CA VAL A 102 9.44 -6.23 -0.53
C VAL A 102 9.43 -4.71 -0.62
N ARG A 103 8.63 -4.16 -1.53
CA ARG A 103 8.43 -2.71 -1.64
C ARG A 103 7.48 -2.25 -0.55
N THR A 104 7.82 -1.15 0.12
CA THR A 104 7.01 -0.54 1.17
C THR A 104 6.94 0.96 0.96
N THR A 105 5.75 1.53 1.11
CA THR A 105 5.51 2.98 1.06
C THR A 105 4.99 3.46 2.40
N LEU A 106 5.50 4.58 2.89
CA LEU A 106 4.96 5.33 4.03
C LEU A 106 4.48 6.71 3.57
N VAL A 107 3.37 7.19 4.13
CA VAL A 107 2.71 8.43 3.71
C VAL A 107 2.53 9.39 4.88
N GLY A 108 2.90 10.65 4.65
CA GLY A 108 2.78 11.79 5.54
C GLY A 108 3.41 11.52 6.89
N ARG A 109 2.65 11.74 7.95
CA ARG A 109 3.10 11.53 9.33
C ARG A 109 3.62 10.09 9.57
N ALA A 110 3.31 9.09 8.74
CA ALA A 110 3.91 7.75 8.89
C ALA A 110 5.43 7.72 8.72
N LEU A 111 6.03 8.66 7.99
CA LEU A 111 7.48 8.72 7.78
C LEU A 111 8.26 8.86 9.10
N ARG A 112 7.71 9.57 10.10
CA ARG A 112 8.32 9.71 11.43
C ARG A 112 8.49 8.37 12.17
N PHE A 113 7.70 7.37 11.79
CA PHE A 113 7.75 6.04 12.38
C PHE A 113 8.65 5.08 11.59
N PHE A 114 9.40 5.56 10.59
CA PHE A 114 10.31 4.74 9.81
C PHE A 114 11.28 3.89 10.68
N PRO A 115 11.92 4.41 11.75
CA PRO A 115 12.73 3.58 12.63
C PRO A 115 11.95 2.43 13.27
N HIS A 116 10.70 2.67 13.68
CA HIS A 116 9.84 1.63 14.26
C HIS A 116 9.47 0.56 13.21
N VAL A 117 9.29 0.98 11.95
CA VAL A 117 9.04 0.09 10.83
C VAL A 117 10.24 -0.81 10.57
N VAL A 118 11.47 -0.26 10.53
CA VAL A 118 12.71 -1.03 10.36
C VAL A 118 12.91 -2.03 11.51
N LEU A 119 12.80 -1.58 12.76
CA LEU A 119 12.92 -2.45 13.95
C LEU A 119 11.86 -3.55 13.95
N ALA A 120 10.63 -3.25 13.51
CA ALA A 120 9.58 -4.25 13.35
C ALA A 120 9.92 -5.29 12.27
N PHE A 121 10.60 -4.89 11.19
CA PHE A 121 11.09 -5.83 10.19
C PHE A 121 12.22 -6.70 10.69
N GLU A 122 13.16 -6.17 11.49
CA GLU A 122 14.17 -6.99 12.15
C GLU A 122 13.55 -8.02 13.12
N ALA A 123 12.58 -7.60 13.94
CA ALA A 123 11.89 -8.50 14.85
C ALA A 123 11.04 -9.55 14.12
N LEU A 124 10.40 -9.14 13.01
CA LEU A 124 9.71 -10.07 12.10
C LEU A 124 10.69 -11.10 11.55
N ALA A 125 11.85 -10.66 11.07
CA ALA A 125 12.86 -11.51 10.45
C ALA A 125 13.33 -12.60 11.42
N LYS A 126 13.64 -12.22 12.67
CA LYS A 126 14.01 -13.14 13.76
C LYS A 126 12.88 -14.11 14.15
N THR A 127 11.63 -13.63 14.19
CA THR A 127 10.46 -14.46 14.54
C THR A 127 10.06 -15.41 13.40
N GLY A 128 10.45 -15.07 12.18
CA GLY A 128 10.20 -15.84 10.98
C GLY A 128 8.80 -15.68 10.37
N LEU A 129 8.70 -16.06 9.11
CA LEU A 129 7.54 -15.88 8.25
C LEU A 129 6.83 -17.22 7.93
N GLY A 130 5.51 -17.18 7.81
CA GLY A 130 4.72 -18.36 7.46
C GLY A 130 4.42 -19.30 8.63
N ARG A 131 3.78 -20.43 8.31
CA ARG A 131 3.44 -21.47 9.30
C ARG A 131 4.70 -22.13 9.87
N ARG A 132 5.71 -22.36 9.02
CA ARG A 132 7.02 -22.92 9.39
C ARG A 132 7.95 -21.93 10.10
N ARG A 133 7.53 -20.65 10.22
CA ARG A 133 8.34 -19.59 10.85
C ARG A 133 9.76 -19.52 10.30
N VAL A 134 9.87 -19.58 8.97
CA VAL A 134 11.16 -19.47 8.27
C VAL A 134 11.83 -18.18 8.69
N ARG A 135 13.00 -18.30 9.33
CA ARG A 135 13.77 -17.14 9.79
C ARG A 135 14.35 -16.40 8.59
N LEU A 136 14.44 -15.11 8.77
CA LEU A 136 15.02 -14.19 7.80
C LEU A 136 16.08 -13.35 8.51
N ARG A 137 16.97 -12.76 7.71
CA ARG A 137 17.89 -11.70 8.13
C ARG A 137 17.57 -10.45 7.33
N LEU A 138 17.30 -9.32 8.01
CA LEU A 138 17.15 -8.04 7.32
C LEU A 138 18.53 -7.57 6.86
N ILE A 139 18.77 -7.57 5.54
CA ILE A 139 20.06 -7.19 4.95
C ILE A 139 20.17 -5.67 4.85
N SER A 140 19.18 -5.05 4.20
CA SER A 140 19.19 -3.60 3.94
C SER A 140 17.80 -3.07 3.64
N VAL A 141 17.65 -1.75 3.79
CA VAL A 141 16.53 -0.98 3.25
C VAL A 141 17.11 0.10 2.35
N LYS A 142 16.61 0.18 1.11
CA LYS A 142 17.07 1.17 0.13
C LYS A 142 15.89 1.96 -0.42
N GLU A 143 16.05 3.26 -0.54
CA GLU A 143 15.08 4.14 -1.19
C GLU A 143 14.85 3.71 -2.65
N LYS A 144 13.58 3.72 -3.11
CA LYS A 144 13.19 3.15 -4.40
C LYS A 144 13.83 3.85 -5.59
N ASP A 145 13.87 5.18 -5.59
CA ASP A 145 14.21 5.97 -6.77
C ASP A 145 15.69 6.33 -6.84
N THR A 146 16.31 6.61 -5.68
CA THR A 146 17.73 7.01 -5.61
C THR A 146 18.66 5.85 -5.29
N GLY A 147 18.14 4.72 -4.77
CA GLY A 147 18.94 3.63 -4.24
C GLY A 147 19.67 3.96 -2.93
N ARG A 148 19.45 5.14 -2.34
CA ARG A 148 20.06 5.58 -1.08
C ARG A 148 19.80 4.55 0.01
N MET A 149 20.83 4.22 0.77
CA MET A 149 20.71 3.33 1.93
C MET A 149 19.93 4.02 3.06
N LEU A 150 18.88 3.36 3.55
CA LEU A 150 18.06 3.80 4.69
C LEU A 150 18.22 2.88 5.90
N TYR A 151 18.71 1.66 5.69
CA TYR A 151 19.16 0.76 6.76
C TYR A 151 20.25 -0.17 6.23
N GLY A 152 21.31 -0.35 7.02
CA GLY A 152 22.42 -1.26 6.76
C GLY A 152 23.38 -1.27 7.94
N GLU A 153 23.98 -2.42 8.23
CA GLU A 153 24.95 -2.58 9.33
C GLU A 153 24.40 -2.12 10.70
N GLY A 154 23.10 -2.31 10.94
CA GLY A 154 22.42 -1.90 12.18
C GLY A 154 22.16 -0.40 12.32
N LYS A 155 22.55 0.42 11.33
CA LYS A 155 22.28 1.87 11.31
C LYS A 155 21.00 2.15 10.54
N ILE A 156 20.25 3.16 11.00
CA ILE A 156 19.00 3.62 10.39
C ILE A 156 19.17 5.08 9.98
N TRP A 157 18.86 5.39 8.72
CA TRP A 157 18.77 6.76 8.20
C TRP A 157 17.33 7.06 7.83
N ASN A 158 16.79 8.14 8.38
CA ASN A 158 15.40 8.51 8.10
C ASN A 158 15.23 8.95 6.64
N PRO A 159 14.15 8.50 5.97
CA PRO A 159 13.82 8.96 4.64
C PRO A 159 13.22 10.37 4.69
N GLU A 160 13.53 11.15 3.67
CA GLU A 160 12.82 12.40 3.37
C GLU A 160 11.67 12.13 2.39
N PRO A 161 10.59 12.91 2.38
CA PRO A 161 9.56 12.80 1.36
C PRO A 161 10.12 13.04 -0.05
N PHE A 162 9.64 12.27 -1.04
CA PHE A 162 9.97 12.53 -2.44
C PHE A 162 9.39 13.87 -2.91
N PRO A 163 10.14 14.64 -3.72
CA PRO A 163 9.57 15.79 -4.41
C PRO A 163 8.52 15.32 -5.42
N PRO A 164 7.54 16.18 -5.75
CA PRO A 164 6.63 15.89 -6.87
C PRO A 164 7.43 15.75 -8.17
N PRO A 165 6.96 14.91 -9.12
CA PRO A 165 7.57 14.82 -10.43
C PRO A 165 7.53 16.20 -11.11
N ARG A 166 8.64 16.58 -11.77
CA ARG A 166 8.75 17.88 -12.46
C ARG A 166 8.02 17.91 -13.80
N GLU A 167 7.85 16.75 -14.41
CA GLU A 167 7.25 16.60 -15.73
C GLU A 167 6.14 15.57 -15.69
N ASN A 168 5.06 15.87 -16.41
CA ASN A 168 3.98 14.95 -16.68
C ASN A 168 3.96 14.73 -18.19
N PRO A 169 4.38 13.55 -18.68
CA PRO A 169 4.36 13.28 -20.10
C PRO A 169 2.94 13.36 -20.63
N SER A 170 2.72 14.19 -21.65
CA SER A 170 1.48 14.17 -22.42
C SER A 170 1.56 13.00 -23.38
N VAL A 171 0.79 11.95 -23.09
CA VAL A 171 0.70 10.76 -23.92
C VAL A 171 -0.73 10.60 -24.40
N GLU A 172 -0.91 10.05 -25.61
CA GLU A 172 -2.23 9.71 -26.15
C GLU A 172 -2.62 8.27 -25.83
N ASN A 173 -1.63 7.41 -25.53
CA ASN A 173 -1.81 6.01 -25.18
C ASN A 173 -1.14 5.73 -23.85
N LEU A 174 -1.79 4.93 -23.01
CA LEU A 174 -1.33 4.61 -21.67
C LEU A 174 -1.59 3.15 -21.37
N ALA A 175 -0.52 2.40 -21.10
CA ALA A 175 -0.61 1.04 -20.59
C ALA A 175 -0.46 1.03 -19.06
N ILE A 176 -1.39 0.39 -18.37
CA ILE A 176 -1.35 0.17 -16.93
C ILE A 176 -1.18 -1.31 -16.66
N LYS A 177 -0.06 -1.66 -16.01
CA LYS A 177 0.25 -3.04 -15.62
C LYS A 177 0.03 -3.23 -14.12
N PHE A 178 -0.97 -4.01 -13.74
CA PHE A 178 -1.28 -4.38 -12.36
C PHE A 178 -0.32 -5.50 -11.90
N LEU A 179 0.73 -5.10 -11.17
CA LEU A 179 1.82 -5.96 -10.71
C LEU A 179 1.41 -6.86 -9.53
N THR A 180 0.37 -6.47 -8.80
CA THR A 180 -0.21 -7.26 -7.71
C THR A 180 -1.72 -7.29 -7.86
N PRO A 181 -2.43 -8.28 -7.27
CA PRO A 181 -3.88 -8.34 -7.34
C PRO A 181 -4.51 -7.01 -6.95
N THR A 182 -5.39 -6.50 -7.80
CA THR A 182 -6.01 -5.18 -7.65
C THR A 182 -7.51 -5.35 -7.48
N SER A 183 -8.04 -4.84 -6.37
CA SER A 183 -9.44 -5.01 -5.98
C SER A 183 -10.14 -3.65 -5.92
N LEU A 184 -10.80 -3.28 -7.02
CA LEU A 184 -11.52 -2.01 -7.15
C LEU A 184 -13.00 -2.17 -6.80
N ARG A 185 -13.63 -1.07 -6.36
CA ARG A 185 -15.09 -1.01 -6.20
C ARG A 185 -15.70 0.10 -7.03
N PHE A 186 -16.81 -0.23 -7.69
CA PHE A 186 -17.69 0.71 -8.38
C PHE A 186 -19.13 0.30 -8.12
N SER A 187 -20.03 1.28 -7.93
CA SER A 187 -21.45 1.03 -7.63
C SER A 187 -21.70 -0.03 -6.55
N ARG A 188 -20.93 0.05 -5.44
CA ARG A 188 -20.95 -0.89 -4.30
C ARG A 188 -20.54 -2.34 -4.62
N ARG A 189 -20.16 -2.68 -5.85
CA ARG A 189 -19.70 -4.02 -6.25
C ARG A 189 -18.19 -4.06 -6.45
N ILE A 190 -17.63 -5.26 -6.49
CA ILE A 190 -16.24 -5.51 -6.89
C ILE A 190 -16.21 -5.50 -8.42
N VAL A 191 -15.24 -4.79 -8.99
CA VAL A 191 -15.08 -4.65 -10.45
C VAL A 191 -14.40 -5.91 -11.00
N ARG A 192 -14.99 -6.53 -12.02
CA ARG A 192 -14.41 -7.68 -12.72
C ARG A 192 -13.45 -7.22 -13.83
N PRO A 193 -12.54 -8.09 -14.30
CA PRO A 193 -11.61 -7.77 -15.40
C PRO A 193 -12.27 -7.12 -16.62
N GLU A 194 -13.40 -7.66 -17.04
CA GLU A 194 -14.20 -7.25 -18.19
C GLU A 194 -14.85 -5.87 -18.01
N ASP A 195 -15.16 -5.49 -16.76
CA ASP A 195 -15.84 -4.25 -16.41
C ASP A 195 -14.88 -3.08 -16.15
N LEU A 196 -13.56 -3.29 -16.29
CA LEU A 196 -12.61 -2.24 -15.92
C LEU A 196 -12.60 -1.10 -16.94
N GLU A 197 -13.07 0.06 -16.51
CA GLU A 197 -13.00 1.33 -17.23
C GLU A 197 -12.04 2.32 -16.55
N PHE A 198 -11.49 3.26 -17.31
CA PHE A 198 -10.48 4.19 -16.81
C PHE A 198 -11.00 5.04 -15.63
N HIS A 199 -12.22 5.56 -15.74
CA HIS A 199 -12.84 6.35 -14.67
C HIS A 199 -12.99 5.57 -13.36
N ILE A 200 -13.11 4.24 -13.42
CA ILE A 200 -13.21 3.40 -12.20
C ILE A 200 -11.88 3.43 -11.45
N LEU A 201 -10.75 3.34 -12.17
CA LEU A 201 -9.42 3.49 -11.59
C LEU A 201 -9.27 4.88 -10.96
N ILE A 202 -9.59 5.94 -11.71
CA ILE A 202 -9.50 7.33 -11.24
C ILE A 202 -10.36 7.57 -9.99
N ARG A 203 -11.60 7.10 -9.96
CA ARG A 203 -12.48 7.19 -8.78
C ARG A 203 -11.86 6.51 -7.56
N ASN A 204 -11.21 5.36 -7.73
CA ASN A 204 -10.58 4.64 -6.62
C ASN A 204 -9.27 5.33 -6.16
N LEU A 205 -8.49 5.90 -7.07
CA LEU A 205 -7.31 6.70 -6.76
C LEU A 205 -7.69 7.98 -6.01
N LEU A 206 -8.63 8.76 -6.54
CA LEU A 206 -9.12 10.00 -5.91
C LEU A 206 -9.60 9.75 -4.47
N ARG A 207 -10.38 8.68 -4.24
CA ARG A 207 -10.83 8.31 -2.89
C ARG A 207 -9.66 8.02 -1.96
N ARG A 208 -8.67 7.27 -2.42
CA ARG A 208 -7.50 6.92 -1.60
C ARG A 208 -6.62 8.12 -1.32
N VAL A 209 -6.25 8.89 -2.35
CA VAL A 209 -5.40 10.07 -2.21
C VAL A 209 -6.08 11.10 -1.32
N SER A 210 -7.36 11.41 -1.54
CA SER A 210 -8.12 12.34 -0.69
C SER A 210 -8.11 11.94 0.80
N MET A 211 -8.29 10.65 1.08
CA MET A 211 -8.24 10.11 2.44
C MET A 211 -6.82 10.21 3.03
N LEU A 212 -5.79 9.82 2.28
CA LEU A 212 -4.40 9.94 2.76
C LEU A 212 -4.01 11.41 3.01
N SER A 213 -4.40 12.31 2.11
CA SER A 213 -4.15 13.75 2.18
C SER A 213 -4.74 14.33 3.46
N TYR A 214 -6.03 14.07 3.70
CA TYR A 214 -6.75 14.61 4.84
C TYR A 214 -6.23 14.08 6.19
N PHE A 215 -6.05 12.76 6.32
CA PHE A 215 -5.75 12.15 7.62
C PHE A 215 -4.27 12.03 7.96
N HIS A 216 -3.37 12.07 6.96
CA HIS A 216 -1.96 11.76 7.18
C HIS A 216 -1.01 12.84 6.68
N ALA A 217 -1.42 13.66 5.71
CA ALA A 217 -0.62 14.78 5.22
C ALA A 217 -1.02 16.13 5.82
N GLY A 218 -2.20 16.25 6.43
CA GLY A 218 -2.69 17.51 7.01
C GLY A 218 -3.17 18.53 5.98
N THR A 219 -3.12 18.19 4.69
CA THR A 219 -3.55 19.05 3.59
C THR A 219 -4.68 18.34 2.85
N PRO A 220 -5.96 18.74 3.01
CA PRO A 220 -7.05 18.16 2.25
C PRO A 220 -6.81 18.28 0.74
N LEU A 221 -7.15 17.24 -0.03
CA LEU A 221 -7.06 17.30 -1.49
C LEU A 221 -8.16 18.20 -2.05
N GLU A 222 -7.77 19.32 -2.64
CA GLU A 222 -8.66 20.30 -3.29
C GLU A 222 -8.53 20.19 -4.81
N VAL A 223 -9.46 19.45 -5.42
CA VAL A 223 -9.55 19.26 -6.88
C VAL A 223 -11.01 19.18 -7.30
N ASP A 224 -11.32 19.47 -8.57
CA ASP A 224 -12.64 19.20 -9.12
C ASP A 224 -12.84 17.69 -9.36
N PHE A 225 -13.31 16.99 -8.33
CA PHE A 225 -13.60 15.55 -8.42
C PHE A 225 -14.61 15.24 -9.54
N ARG A 226 -15.64 16.08 -9.72
CA ARG A 226 -16.71 15.81 -10.69
C ARG A 226 -16.19 15.99 -12.11
N GLY A 227 -15.47 17.08 -12.38
CA GLY A 227 -14.86 17.32 -13.68
C GLY A 227 -13.78 16.31 -14.05
N LEU A 228 -12.91 15.93 -13.11
CA LEU A 228 -11.91 14.87 -13.34
C LEU A 228 -12.57 13.55 -13.71
N ILE A 229 -13.62 13.17 -12.98
CA ILE A 229 -14.38 11.95 -13.26
C ILE A 229 -15.04 12.01 -14.64
N ALA A 230 -15.69 13.12 -14.99
CA ALA A 230 -16.35 13.29 -16.29
C ALA A 230 -15.35 13.25 -17.45
N ARG A 231 -14.14 13.80 -17.27
CA ARG A 231 -13.05 13.66 -18.25
C ARG A 231 -12.56 12.21 -18.35
N ALA A 232 -12.46 11.51 -17.22
CA ALA A 232 -11.99 10.13 -17.19
C ALA A 232 -12.96 9.15 -17.88
N GLU A 233 -14.26 9.47 -17.91
CA GLU A 233 -15.29 8.71 -18.63
C GLU A 233 -15.13 8.82 -20.17
N ARG A 234 -14.38 9.81 -20.68
CA ARG A 234 -14.10 9.95 -22.11
C ARG A 234 -12.91 9.11 -22.59
N ILE A 235 -12.12 8.59 -21.65
CA ILE A 235 -10.95 7.76 -21.96
C ILE A 235 -11.44 6.36 -22.37
N LYS A 236 -10.99 5.92 -23.55
CA LYS A 236 -11.40 4.64 -24.12
C LYS A 236 -10.42 3.55 -23.73
N THR A 237 -10.94 2.34 -23.52
CA THR A 237 -10.09 1.16 -23.38
C THR A 237 -9.81 0.56 -24.75
N VAL A 238 -8.53 0.40 -25.07
CA VAL A 238 -8.03 -0.17 -26.33
C VAL A 238 -7.92 -1.68 -26.21
N SER A 239 -7.27 -2.17 -25.16
CA SER A 239 -7.09 -3.60 -24.93
C SER A 239 -7.15 -3.94 -23.46
N ARG A 240 -7.64 -5.15 -23.13
CA ARG A 240 -7.72 -5.67 -21.76
C ARG A 240 -7.15 -7.08 -21.73
N LYS A 241 -6.01 -7.26 -21.06
CA LYS A 241 -5.36 -8.56 -20.81
C LYS A 241 -5.26 -8.77 -19.31
N LEU A 242 -6.42 -8.97 -18.69
CA LEU A 242 -6.56 -9.12 -17.25
C LEU A 242 -6.99 -10.52 -16.85
N SER A 243 -6.45 -11.01 -15.74
CA SER A 243 -6.80 -12.31 -15.16
C SER A 243 -7.28 -12.14 -13.72
N TRP A 244 -8.35 -12.84 -13.37
CA TRP A 244 -8.87 -12.85 -12.01
C TRP A 244 -8.03 -13.76 -11.10
N VAL A 245 -7.67 -13.26 -9.93
CA VAL A 245 -6.94 -14.01 -8.90
C VAL A 245 -7.76 -13.99 -7.61
N ARG A 246 -7.92 -15.16 -7.01
CA ARG A 246 -8.63 -15.33 -5.74
C ARG A 246 -7.90 -16.28 -4.81
N PHE A 247 -7.82 -15.92 -3.53
CA PHE A 247 -7.28 -16.80 -2.51
C PHE A 247 -7.94 -16.61 -1.14
N LYS A 248 -7.98 -17.69 -0.36
CA LYS A 248 -8.57 -17.68 0.98
C LYS A 248 -7.60 -17.08 1.99
N ARG A 249 -8.10 -16.23 2.89
CA ARG A 249 -7.35 -15.69 4.04
C ARG A 249 -8.10 -16.01 5.32
N ARG A 250 -7.44 -16.69 6.25
CA ARG A 250 -7.90 -16.78 7.64
C ARG A 250 -7.43 -15.58 8.44
N SER A 251 -8.34 -14.89 9.12
CA SER A 251 -8.06 -13.79 10.03
C SER A 251 -7.44 -14.33 11.31
N ALA A 252 -6.23 -13.86 11.67
CA ALA A 252 -5.61 -14.24 12.94
C ALA A 252 -6.34 -13.66 14.17
N ARG A 253 -7.11 -12.58 13.99
CA ARG A 253 -7.83 -11.89 15.08
C ARG A 253 -9.20 -12.50 15.35
N THR A 254 -9.95 -12.83 14.29
CA THR A 254 -11.35 -13.28 14.39
C THR A 254 -11.51 -14.77 14.05
N GLY A 255 -10.48 -15.42 13.51
CA GLY A 255 -10.55 -16.82 13.07
C GLY A 255 -11.28 -17.03 11.74
N GLU A 256 -12.07 -16.04 11.29
CA GLU A 256 -12.88 -16.08 10.07
C GLU A 256 -12.06 -16.19 8.79
N THR A 257 -12.62 -16.84 7.78
CA THR A 257 -12.01 -16.95 6.45
C THR A 257 -12.71 -16.03 5.46
N HIS A 258 -11.96 -15.09 4.89
CA HIS A 258 -12.43 -14.13 3.91
C HIS A 258 -11.66 -14.29 2.59
N PRO A 259 -12.30 -14.15 1.42
CA PRO A 259 -11.58 -14.12 0.16
C PRO A 259 -10.76 -12.83 0.04
N LEU A 260 -9.53 -12.96 -0.43
CA LEU A 260 -8.76 -11.87 -1.03
C LEU A 260 -8.78 -12.09 -2.53
N GLU A 261 -9.32 -11.12 -3.26
CA GLU A 261 -9.56 -11.25 -4.69
C GLU A 261 -9.45 -9.93 -5.44
N GLY A 262 -9.02 -10.02 -6.69
CA GLY A 262 -8.78 -8.91 -7.59
C GLY A 262 -8.22 -9.39 -8.92
N PHE A 263 -7.89 -8.46 -9.81
CA PHE A 263 -7.30 -8.77 -11.11
C PHE A 263 -5.81 -8.38 -11.16
N VAL A 264 -5.07 -9.06 -12.03
CA VAL A 264 -3.70 -8.72 -12.46
C VAL A 264 -3.62 -8.71 -13.97
N GLY A 265 -2.55 -8.17 -14.52
CA GLY A 265 -2.32 -8.11 -15.96
C GLY A 265 -2.23 -6.66 -16.46
N GLU A 266 -2.54 -6.45 -17.72
CA GLU A 266 -2.34 -5.16 -18.40
C GLU A 266 -3.62 -4.67 -19.07
N VAL A 267 -3.83 -3.36 -19.04
CA VAL A 267 -4.89 -2.67 -19.80
C VAL A 267 -4.29 -1.47 -20.49
N GLU A 268 -4.67 -1.28 -21.74
CA GLU A 268 -4.28 -0.13 -22.56
C GLU A 268 -5.46 0.80 -22.73
N PHE A 269 -5.23 2.09 -22.53
CA PHE A 269 -6.20 3.15 -22.68
C PHE A 269 -5.73 4.18 -23.70
N THR A 270 -6.67 4.90 -24.32
CA THR A 270 -6.37 6.01 -25.23
C THR A 270 -7.25 7.23 -24.92
N GLY A 271 -6.66 8.42 -25.05
CA GLY A 271 -7.31 9.72 -24.82
C GLY A 271 -6.38 10.75 -24.15
N ASP A 272 -6.97 11.82 -23.61
CA ASP A 272 -6.24 12.89 -22.92
C ASP A 272 -5.91 12.50 -21.46
N PHE A 273 -4.67 12.08 -21.23
CA PHE A 273 -4.19 11.70 -19.89
C PHE A 273 -3.63 12.87 -19.06
N GLY A 274 -3.44 14.05 -19.66
CA GLY A 274 -2.83 15.22 -19.01
C GLY A 274 -3.46 15.56 -17.65
N PRO A 275 -4.80 15.64 -17.54
CA PRO A 275 -5.48 15.91 -16.27
C PRO A 275 -5.27 14.87 -15.17
N PHE A 276 -4.77 13.68 -15.49
CA PHE A 276 -4.64 12.54 -14.56
C PHE A 276 -3.19 12.21 -14.22
N ALA A 277 -2.21 12.82 -14.89
CA ALA A 277 -0.81 12.41 -14.82
C ALA A 277 -0.27 12.39 -13.38
N GLU A 278 -0.44 13.48 -12.62
CA GLU A 278 -0.02 13.55 -11.21
C GLU A 278 -0.67 12.46 -10.34
N LEU A 279 -1.99 12.26 -10.51
CA LEU A 279 -2.76 11.29 -9.74
C LEU A 279 -2.34 9.84 -10.07
N LEU A 280 -2.15 9.54 -11.35
CA LEU A 280 -1.70 8.25 -11.83
C LEU A 280 -0.28 7.95 -11.33
N HIS A 281 0.62 8.93 -11.42
CA HIS A 281 2.00 8.78 -10.95
C HIS A 281 2.03 8.55 -9.44
N LEU A 282 1.34 9.38 -8.65
CA LEU A 282 1.20 9.20 -7.20
C LEU A 282 0.66 7.81 -6.85
N GLY A 283 -0.33 7.32 -7.60
CA GLY A 283 -0.92 6.00 -7.41
C GLY A 283 0.07 4.83 -7.59
N THR A 284 1.16 5.00 -8.35
CA THR A 284 2.22 3.98 -8.46
C THR A 284 2.95 3.75 -7.13
N TYR A 285 3.04 4.78 -6.28
CA TYR A 285 3.64 4.71 -4.94
C TYR A 285 2.63 4.26 -3.89
N VAL A 286 1.43 4.87 -3.88
CA VAL A 286 0.45 4.64 -2.81
C VAL A 286 -0.45 3.43 -3.07
N GLN A 287 -0.43 2.85 -4.27
CA GLN A 287 -1.29 1.76 -4.73
C GLN A 287 -2.77 2.18 -4.83
N VAL A 288 -3.63 1.32 -5.38
CA VAL A 288 -5.05 1.63 -5.59
C VAL A 288 -5.99 0.54 -5.08
N GLY A 289 -7.20 0.94 -4.68
CA GLY A 289 -8.26 0.01 -4.32
C GLY A 289 -8.15 -0.51 -2.89
N ARG A 290 -8.69 -1.72 -2.66
CA ARG A 290 -8.74 -2.34 -1.33
C ARG A 290 -7.48 -3.12 -1.03
N HIS A 291 -7.22 -3.30 0.26
CA HIS A 291 -6.17 -4.17 0.79
C HIS A 291 -4.72 -3.75 0.43
N THR A 292 -4.46 -2.47 0.19
CA THR A 292 -3.11 -1.97 -0.13
C THR A 292 -2.09 -2.29 0.97
N SER A 293 -2.48 -2.22 2.24
CA SER A 293 -1.65 -2.63 3.38
C SER A 293 -1.30 -4.13 3.37
N PHE A 294 -2.03 -4.96 2.63
CA PHE A 294 -1.76 -6.39 2.48
C PHE A 294 -0.87 -6.71 1.28
N GLY A 295 -0.63 -5.77 0.36
CA GLY A 295 0.06 -6.06 -0.89
C GLY A 295 -0.70 -5.74 -2.17
N PHE A 296 -1.96 -5.31 -2.10
CA PHE A 296 -2.82 -5.21 -3.29
C PHE A 296 -2.72 -3.86 -3.99
N GLY A 297 -3.02 -3.82 -5.28
CA GLY A 297 -3.19 -2.56 -6.01
C GLY A 297 -1.90 -1.87 -6.44
N CYS A 298 -0.75 -2.54 -6.35
CA CYS A 298 0.49 -2.10 -6.98
C CYS A 298 0.35 -2.22 -8.51
N TYR A 299 0.61 -1.12 -9.20
CA TYR A 299 0.64 -1.05 -10.65
C TYR A 299 1.82 -0.19 -11.11
N GLY A 300 2.24 -0.42 -12.35
CA GLY A 300 3.15 0.43 -13.10
C GLY A 300 2.44 1.06 -14.29
N ILE A 301 3.07 2.10 -14.83
CA ILE A 301 2.62 2.80 -16.02
C ILE A 301 3.69 2.60 -17.10
N ARG A 302 3.26 2.27 -18.31
CA ARG A 302 4.10 2.28 -19.51
C ARG A 302 3.44 3.23 -20.52
N GLN A 303 4.27 4.12 -21.04
CA GLN A 303 3.94 5.16 -21.99
C GLN A 303 4.52 4.78 -23.35
#